data_AF-X6FJH4-F1
#
_entry.id   AF-X6FJH4-F1
#
_cell.length_a   1.000
_cell.length_b   1.000
_cell.length_c   1.000
_cell.angle_alpha   90.00
_cell.angle_beta   90.00
_cell.angle_gamma   90.00
#
_symmetry.space_group_name_H-M   'P 1'
#
loop_
_entity.id
_entity.type
_entity.pdbx_description
1 polymer ?
#
loop_
_entity_poly.entity_id
_entity_poly.type
_entity_poly.pdbx_seq_one_letter_code
_entity_poly.pdbx_strand_id
1 'polypeptide(L)'
;MPIDFPDDKTMRISHEAIYQALFVQGRGVLRRELTACLRTGRVLRVPRARVRRRGKGFVSPEIMISQRPAEAPDRAVPGHWEGDLILGLGSSAIGTLVERTTRFTMLLHLPRLVGHGEAPRTKNGPALAGHGAEAVRDAITRTIITLPEELRRSLTWDQGAEMAQHDRLTIDAGVRVYFCDPQSPWQRGTNENTNGLLRQYFPKGTDLSIHSADEIAALAAALNARPRKTLGWKTPAEALDELLP
;
A
#
# COMPACT_ATOMS: atom_id res chain seq x y z
N MET A 1 -22.94 -17.50 -10.14
CA MET A 1 -24.25 -17.14 -10.72
C MET A 1 -24.27 -17.65 -12.15
N PRO A 2 -25.39 -18.22 -12.61
CA PRO A 2 -25.58 -18.55 -14.03
C PRO A 2 -25.39 -17.30 -14.90
N ILE A 3 -24.86 -17.47 -16.11
CA ILE A 3 -24.75 -16.38 -17.09
C ILE A 3 -25.97 -16.50 -17.99
N ASP A 4 -26.93 -15.59 -17.85
CA ASP A 4 -28.23 -15.68 -18.54
C ASP A 4 -28.13 -15.44 -20.06
N PHE A 5 -27.02 -14.86 -20.55
CA PHE A 5 -26.81 -14.53 -21.97
C PHE A 5 -25.34 -14.73 -22.39
N PRO A 6 -24.83 -15.97 -22.46
CA PRO A 6 -23.41 -16.23 -22.67
C PRO A 6 -22.92 -15.82 -24.07
N ASP A 7 -23.76 -15.96 -25.10
CA ASP A 7 -23.36 -15.77 -26.51
C ASP A 7 -23.83 -14.44 -27.13
N ASP A 8 -24.74 -13.72 -26.47
CA ASP A 8 -25.22 -12.43 -26.95
C ASP A 8 -24.24 -11.31 -26.56
N LYS A 9 -23.47 -10.83 -27.53
CA LYS A 9 -22.51 -9.73 -27.33
C LYS A 9 -23.17 -8.41 -26.95
N THR A 10 -24.45 -8.20 -27.25
CA THR A 10 -25.19 -6.98 -26.91
C THR A 10 -25.68 -6.96 -25.46
N MET A 11 -25.81 -8.14 -24.85
CA MET A 11 -26.16 -8.34 -23.43
C MET A 11 -24.94 -8.42 -22.51
N ARG A 12 -23.73 -8.20 -23.04
CA ARG A 12 -22.49 -8.13 -22.25
C ARG A 12 -22.25 -6.70 -21.79
N ILE A 13 -22.45 -6.45 -20.51
CA ILE A 13 -22.03 -5.19 -19.89
C ILE A 13 -20.60 -5.34 -19.34
N SER A 14 -19.71 -4.42 -19.71
CA SER A 14 -18.38 -4.38 -19.09
C SER A 14 -18.47 -3.72 -17.72
N HIS A 15 -17.55 -4.07 -16.82
CA HIS A 15 -17.38 -3.33 -15.56
C HIS A 15 -17.21 -1.83 -15.81
N GLU A 16 -16.57 -1.46 -16.93
CA GLU A 16 -16.43 -0.07 -17.36
C GLU A 16 -17.76 0.60 -17.70
N ALA A 17 -18.66 -0.08 -18.42
CA ALA A 17 -19.99 0.46 -18.72
C ALA A 17 -20.84 0.65 -17.45
N ILE A 18 -20.77 -0.27 -16.48
CA ILE A 18 -21.43 -0.12 -15.17
C ILE A 18 -20.89 1.12 -14.44
N TYR A 19 -19.56 1.26 -14.34
CA TYR A 19 -18.96 2.42 -13.69
C TYR A 19 -19.24 3.72 -14.43
N GLN A 20 -19.18 3.74 -15.76
CA GLN A 20 -19.51 4.91 -16.57
C GLN A 20 -20.97 5.30 -16.38
N ALA A 21 -21.91 4.35 -16.35
CA ALA A 21 -23.30 4.66 -16.04
C ALA A 21 -23.44 5.34 -14.67
N LEU A 22 -22.78 4.82 -13.62
CA LEU A 22 -22.77 5.41 -12.28
C LEU A 22 -22.15 6.83 -12.25
N PHE A 23 -21.07 7.08 -12.99
CA PHE A 23 -20.40 8.38 -13.02
C PHE A 23 -21.06 9.40 -13.97
N VAL A 24 -21.62 8.96 -15.09
CA VAL A 24 -22.28 9.79 -16.10
C VAL A 24 -23.71 10.15 -15.67
N GLN A 25 -24.43 9.27 -14.95
CA GLN A 25 -25.74 9.59 -14.33
C GLN A 25 -25.67 10.61 -13.19
N GLY A 26 -24.49 11.15 -12.87
CA GLY A 26 -24.36 12.40 -12.10
C GLY A 26 -25.05 13.61 -12.75
N ARG A 27 -25.52 13.51 -14.01
CA ARG A 27 -26.40 14.48 -14.67
C ARG A 27 -27.90 14.13 -14.65
N GLY A 28 -28.29 12.98 -14.14
CA GLY A 28 -29.68 12.53 -14.12
C GLY A 28 -29.87 11.30 -13.25
N VAL A 29 -30.12 11.53 -11.95
CA VAL A 29 -30.59 10.57 -10.95
C VAL A 29 -29.57 9.52 -10.46
N LEU A 30 -28.39 9.98 -10.03
CA LEU A 30 -27.82 9.52 -8.75
C LEU A 30 -27.44 10.76 -7.93
N ARG A 31 -28.12 10.99 -6.79
CA ARG A 31 -27.91 12.19 -5.96
C ARG A 31 -26.46 12.25 -5.46
N ARG A 32 -25.86 13.45 -5.39
CA ARG A 32 -24.55 13.71 -4.73
C ARG A 32 -24.43 13.01 -3.36
N GLU A 33 -25.56 12.84 -2.67
CA GLU A 33 -25.71 12.10 -1.41
C GLU A 33 -25.15 10.67 -1.48
N LEU A 34 -25.35 9.94 -2.59
CA LEU A 34 -24.86 8.56 -2.74
C LEU A 34 -23.36 8.50 -3.01
N THR A 35 -22.78 9.56 -3.60
CA THR A 35 -21.34 9.66 -3.79
C THR A 35 -20.60 9.88 -2.46
N ALA A 36 -21.23 10.53 -1.48
CA ALA A 36 -20.72 10.65 -0.11
C ALA A 36 -20.65 9.29 0.61
N CYS A 37 -21.54 8.34 0.24
CA CYS A 37 -21.51 6.98 0.75
C CYS A 37 -20.37 6.12 0.15
N LEU A 38 -19.76 6.54 -0.96
CA LEU A 38 -18.61 5.84 -1.52
C LEU A 38 -17.40 6.05 -0.61
N ARG A 39 -16.78 4.96 -0.17
CA ARG A 39 -15.55 4.97 0.64
C ARG A 39 -14.44 5.87 0.08
N THR A 40 -14.36 6.02 -1.24
CA THR A 40 -13.32 6.83 -1.89
C THR A 40 -13.71 8.29 -2.08
N GLY A 41 -14.99 8.65 -1.88
CA GLY A 41 -15.54 9.99 -2.13
C GLY A 41 -15.39 10.48 -3.58
N ARG A 42 -14.99 9.60 -4.51
CA ARG A 42 -14.69 9.97 -5.89
C ARG A 42 -15.98 10.18 -6.66
N VAL A 43 -16.16 11.41 -7.14
CA VAL A 43 -17.28 11.81 -8.00
C VAL A 43 -17.02 11.51 -9.47
N LEU A 44 -15.74 11.43 -9.86
CA LEU A 44 -15.33 11.17 -11.24
C LEU A 44 -14.21 10.12 -11.28
N ARG A 45 -14.23 9.30 -12.34
CA ARG A 45 -13.12 8.40 -12.65
C ARG A 45 -11.92 9.20 -13.16
N VAL A 46 -10.74 8.86 -12.66
CA VAL A 46 -9.48 9.42 -13.17
C VAL A 46 -9.02 8.57 -14.37
N PRO A 47 -8.74 9.17 -15.54
CA PRO A 47 -8.19 8.46 -16.68
C PRO A 47 -6.88 7.75 -16.30
N ARG A 48 -6.64 6.59 -16.91
CA ARG A 48 -5.40 5.84 -16.69
C ARG A 48 -4.26 6.60 -17.38
N ALA A 49 -3.51 7.42 -16.64
CA ALA A 49 -2.40 8.18 -17.19
C ALA A 49 -1.27 7.23 -17.63
N ARG A 50 -0.82 7.37 -18.88
CA ARG A 50 0.36 6.66 -19.40
C ARG A 50 1.62 7.34 -18.84
N VAL A 51 2.11 6.88 -17.70
CA VAL A 51 3.43 7.30 -17.18
C VAL A 51 4.52 6.60 -17.98
N ARG A 52 5.56 7.29 -18.42
CA ARG A 52 6.64 6.71 -19.24
C ARG A 52 7.45 5.68 -18.43
N ARG A 53 7.84 4.55 -19.04
CA ARG A 53 8.78 3.59 -18.43
C ARG A 53 10.12 4.29 -18.21
N ARG A 54 10.47 4.57 -16.95
CA ARG A 54 11.85 4.83 -16.54
C ARG A 54 12.19 3.80 -15.48
N GLY A 55 13.07 2.86 -15.81
CA GLY A 55 13.72 2.03 -14.81
C GLY A 55 14.55 2.90 -13.87
N LYS A 56 14.67 2.48 -12.62
CA LYS A 56 15.56 3.12 -11.65
C LYS A 56 16.90 2.40 -11.66
N GLY A 57 17.99 3.15 -11.57
CA GLY A 57 19.34 2.56 -11.60
C GLY A 57 19.68 1.65 -10.42
N PHE A 58 18.94 1.74 -9.32
CA PHE A 58 19.15 0.89 -8.13
C PHE A 58 18.38 -0.44 -8.17
N VAL A 59 17.60 -0.72 -9.23
CA VAL A 59 16.83 -1.97 -9.34
C VAL A 59 17.51 -2.90 -10.34
N SER A 60 17.97 -4.07 -9.88
CA SER A 60 18.55 -5.12 -10.74
C SER A 60 17.51 -6.21 -11.09
N PRO A 61 17.71 -6.99 -12.17
CA PRO A 61 16.81 -8.09 -12.53
C PRO A 61 16.65 -9.17 -11.45
N GLU A 62 17.68 -9.35 -10.60
CA GLU A 62 17.76 -10.39 -9.57
C GLU A 62 16.83 -10.14 -8.37
N ILE A 63 16.45 -8.89 -8.17
CA ILE A 63 15.55 -8.46 -7.10
C ILE A 63 14.17 -8.07 -7.63
N MET A 64 13.84 -8.49 -8.85
CA MET A 64 12.48 -8.30 -9.39
C MET A 64 11.51 -9.27 -8.75
N ILE A 65 10.23 -8.91 -8.75
CA ILE A 65 9.14 -9.69 -8.15
C ILE A 65 9.02 -11.11 -8.71
N SER A 66 9.47 -11.34 -9.95
CA SER A 66 9.57 -12.64 -10.60
C SER A 66 10.60 -13.57 -9.95
N GLN A 67 11.55 -13.02 -9.21
CA GLN A 67 12.60 -13.75 -8.49
C GLN A 67 12.23 -14.08 -7.04
N ARG A 68 10.98 -13.78 -6.62
CA ARG A 68 10.51 -14.14 -5.28
C ARG A 68 10.45 -15.66 -5.11
N PRO A 69 10.57 -16.16 -3.86
CA PRO A 69 10.34 -17.56 -3.55
C PRO A 69 8.97 -18.03 -4.07
N ALA A 70 8.91 -19.29 -4.52
CA ALA A 70 7.71 -19.87 -5.12
C ALA A 70 6.53 -19.96 -4.13
N GLU A 71 6.77 -19.91 -2.83
CA GLU A 71 5.76 -19.88 -1.78
C GLU A 71 5.10 -18.49 -1.59
N ALA A 72 5.68 -17.42 -2.15
CA ALA A 72 5.16 -16.06 -1.95
C ALA A 72 3.83 -15.74 -2.68
N PRO A 73 3.53 -16.26 -3.89
CA PRO A 73 2.33 -15.89 -4.64
C PRO A 73 1.01 -16.35 -4.03
N ASP A 74 0.93 -17.58 -3.53
CA ASP A 74 -0.31 -18.23 -3.08
C ASP A 74 -0.83 -17.74 -1.72
N ARG A 75 0.03 -17.03 -0.97
CA ARG A 75 -0.27 -16.46 0.35
C ARG A 75 -0.51 -17.52 1.43
N ALA A 76 -0.06 -18.75 1.22
CA ALA A 76 -0.17 -19.83 2.19
C ALA A 76 0.87 -19.71 3.30
N VAL A 77 2.06 -19.19 2.97
CA VAL A 77 3.18 -19.04 3.92
C VAL A 77 3.20 -17.61 4.49
N PRO A 78 3.16 -17.44 5.83
CA PRO A 78 3.25 -16.11 6.43
C PRO A 78 4.67 -15.54 6.36
N GLY A 79 4.76 -14.21 6.51
CA GLY A 79 6.03 -13.50 6.55
C GLY A 79 6.46 -12.88 5.21
N HIS A 80 5.58 -12.95 4.21
CA HIS A 80 5.72 -12.17 2.99
C HIS A 80 4.92 -10.88 3.12
N TRP A 81 5.58 -9.73 2.98
CA TRP A 81 4.99 -8.41 3.19
C TRP A 81 4.88 -7.65 1.87
N GLU A 82 3.85 -6.83 1.74
CA GLU A 82 3.73 -5.79 0.71
C GLU A 82 3.87 -4.42 1.36
N GLY A 83 4.81 -3.59 0.89
CA GLY A 83 5.07 -2.27 1.45
C GLY A 83 4.79 -1.12 0.49
N ASP A 84 4.31 0.02 0.99
CA ASP A 84 3.97 1.24 0.22
C ASP A 84 4.15 2.51 1.06
N LEU A 85 4.06 3.67 0.41
CA LEU A 85 3.87 4.96 1.06
C LEU A 85 2.47 5.54 0.78
N ILE A 86 1.78 5.93 1.84
CA ILE A 86 0.63 6.83 1.77
C ILE A 86 1.16 8.26 1.86
N LEU A 87 1.04 9.01 0.77
CA LEU A 87 1.44 10.43 0.71
C LEU A 87 0.30 11.37 1.13
N GLY A 88 0.68 12.47 1.78
CA GLY A 88 -0.15 13.62 2.17
C GLY A 88 0.39 14.95 1.68
N LEU A 89 -0.12 16.05 2.24
CA LEU A 89 0.32 17.42 1.94
C LEU A 89 1.75 17.68 2.42
N GLY A 90 2.43 18.60 1.74
CA GLY A 90 3.81 18.98 2.09
C GLY A 90 4.79 17.81 2.04
N SER A 91 4.53 16.81 1.18
CA SER A 91 5.31 15.57 1.11
C SER A 91 5.34 14.77 2.43
N SER A 92 4.41 15.01 3.35
CA SER A 92 4.20 14.10 4.49
C SER A 92 3.86 12.69 4.01
N ALA A 93 4.27 11.67 4.75
CA ALA A 93 4.01 10.28 4.40
C ALA A 93 3.80 9.40 5.63
N ILE A 94 3.11 8.28 5.43
CA ILE A 94 3.06 7.15 6.35
C ILE A 94 3.43 5.92 5.53
N GLY A 95 4.39 5.12 6.00
CA GLY A 95 4.70 3.85 5.37
C GLY A 95 3.70 2.78 5.80
N THR A 96 3.37 1.86 4.90
CA THR A 96 2.47 0.74 5.19
C THR A 96 3.19 -0.56 4.90
N LEU A 97 3.08 -1.53 5.82
CA LEU A 97 3.53 -2.91 5.63
C LEU A 97 2.33 -3.82 5.86
N VAL A 98 2.01 -4.66 4.89
CA VAL A 98 0.84 -5.55 4.95
C VAL A 98 1.29 -6.99 4.72
N GLU A 99 1.06 -7.84 5.71
CA GLU A 99 1.37 -9.27 5.65
C GLU A 99 0.40 -9.98 4.69
N ARG A 100 0.93 -10.83 3.82
CA ARG A 100 0.21 -11.37 2.67
C ARG A 100 -0.66 -12.58 3.00
N THR A 101 -0.51 -13.25 4.12
CA THR A 101 -1.41 -14.34 4.53
C THR A 101 -2.59 -13.78 5.33
N THR A 102 -2.27 -13.11 6.44
CA THR A 102 -3.15 -12.65 7.53
C THR A 102 -3.73 -11.26 7.30
N ARG A 103 -3.21 -10.48 6.34
CA ARG A 103 -3.54 -9.04 6.15
C ARG A 103 -3.12 -8.15 7.32
N PHE A 104 -2.32 -8.66 8.24
CA PHE A 104 -1.84 -7.87 9.38
C PHE A 104 -1.09 -6.65 8.86
N THR A 105 -1.49 -5.47 9.34
CA THR A 105 -1.00 -4.19 8.85
C THR A 105 -0.18 -3.50 9.94
N MET A 106 1.05 -3.12 9.60
CA MET A 106 1.90 -2.25 10.40
C MET A 106 2.06 -0.92 9.68
N LEU A 107 2.02 0.17 10.43
CA LEU A 107 2.19 1.52 9.90
C LEU A 107 3.51 2.10 10.40
N LEU A 108 4.23 2.76 9.50
CA LEU A 108 5.54 3.36 9.76
C LEU A 108 5.36 4.87 9.92
N HIS A 109 5.68 5.37 11.11
CA HIS A 109 5.73 6.80 11.36
C HIS A 109 6.99 7.40 10.70
N LEU A 110 6.79 8.37 9.81
CA LEU A 110 7.83 9.03 9.02
C LEU A 110 7.80 10.54 9.28
N PRO A 111 8.32 11.00 10.43
CA PRO A 111 8.29 12.41 10.79
C PRO A 111 9.21 13.24 9.88
N ARG A 112 8.90 14.53 9.77
CA ARG A 112 9.81 15.49 9.12
C ARG A 112 11.15 15.53 9.85
N LEU A 113 12.23 15.63 9.09
CA LEU A 113 13.57 15.77 9.64
C LEU A 113 13.89 17.24 9.95
N VAL A 114 14.88 17.46 10.81
CA VAL A 114 15.38 18.79 11.16
C VAL A 114 15.76 19.57 9.89
N GLY A 115 15.42 20.86 9.82
CA GLY A 115 15.64 21.68 8.63
C GLY A 115 14.50 21.67 7.61
N HIS A 116 13.48 20.83 7.78
CA HIS A 116 12.36 20.77 6.85
C HIS A 116 11.56 22.09 6.82
N GLY A 117 11.56 22.76 5.67
CA GLY A 117 10.79 24.00 5.46
C GLY A 117 11.55 25.28 5.81
N GLU A 118 12.78 25.19 6.33
CA GLU A 118 13.63 26.35 6.62
C GLU A 118 14.18 26.98 5.33
N ALA A 119 14.41 26.17 4.29
CA ALA A 119 14.88 26.61 2.99
C ALA A 119 14.02 26.04 1.84
N PRO A 120 13.96 26.71 0.68
CA PRO A 120 13.30 26.18 -0.51
C PRO A 120 13.88 24.82 -0.92
N ARG A 121 13.00 23.89 -1.31
CA ARG A 121 13.41 22.57 -1.77
C ARG A 121 14.29 22.66 -3.02
N THR A 122 15.50 22.13 -2.93
CA THR A 122 16.43 22.01 -4.06
C THR A 122 16.31 20.63 -4.71
N LYS A 123 16.53 20.57 -6.02
CA LYS A 123 16.57 19.29 -6.75
C LYS A 123 17.81 18.50 -6.28
N ASN A 124 17.60 17.24 -5.91
CA ASN A 124 18.63 16.38 -5.30
C ASN A 124 19.19 16.90 -3.95
N GLY A 125 18.46 17.81 -3.29
CA GLY A 125 18.75 18.21 -1.93
C GLY A 125 18.41 17.11 -0.91
N PRO A 126 18.68 17.35 0.38
CA PRO A 126 18.40 16.39 1.45
C PRO A 126 16.91 16.05 1.51
N ALA A 127 16.60 14.78 1.78
CA ALA A 127 15.23 14.26 1.83
C ALA A 127 14.57 14.53 3.18
N LEU A 128 14.39 15.81 3.53
CA LEU A 128 13.94 16.24 4.86
C LEU A 128 12.44 16.00 5.14
N ALA A 129 11.66 15.60 4.14
CA ALA A 129 10.22 15.35 4.30
C ALA A 129 9.88 14.07 5.08
N GLY A 130 10.89 13.30 5.52
CA GLY A 130 10.70 12.10 6.35
C GLY A 130 10.53 10.79 5.59
N HIS A 131 10.33 10.85 4.27
CA HIS A 131 10.14 9.66 3.41
C HIS A 131 11.31 9.41 2.45
N GLY A 132 12.50 9.93 2.78
CA GLY A 132 13.74 9.61 2.08
C GLY A 132 14.18 8.17 2.31
N ALA A 133 15.12 7.68 1.50
CA ALA A 133 15.51 6.27 1.53
C ALA A 133 16.06 5.80 2.88
N GLU A 134 16.85 6.65 3.54
CA GLU A 134 17.38 6.38 4.88
C GLU A 134 16.26 6.32 5.94
N ALA A 135 15.37 7.32 5.96
CA ALA A 135 14.28 7.37 6.94
C ALA A 135 13.30 6.19 6.76
N VAL A 136 12.99 5.81 5.51
CA VAL A 136 12.14 4.65 5.22
C VAL A 136 12.83 3.35 5.59
N ARG A 137 14.11 3.16 5.24
CA ARG A 137 14.92 2.01 5.68
C ARG A 137 14.86 1.88 7.20
N ASP A 138 15.20 2.93 7.93
CA ASP A 138 15.27 2.89 9.40
C ASP A 138 13.91 2.60 10.02
N ALA A 139 12.83 3.15 9.47
CA ALA A 139 11.48 2.87 9.93
C ALA A 139 11.09 1.41 9.67
N ILE A 140 11.36 0.88 8.48
CA ILE A 140 11.10 -0.54 8.18
C ILE A 140 11.94 -1.43 9.10
N THR A 141 13.24 -1.17 9.25
CA THR A 141 14.11 -1.96 10.13
C THR A 141 13.59 -1.98 11.55
N ARG A 142 13.34 -0.81 12.17
CA ARG A 142 12.81 -0.73 13.54
C ARG A 142 11.50 -1.51 13.74
N THR A 143 10.66 -1.57 12.72
CA THR A 143 9.37 -2.26 12.78
C THR A 143 9.48 -3.75 12.47
N ILE A 144 10.27 -4.16 11.48
CA ILE A 144 10.38 -5.56 11.07
C ILE A 144 11.16 -6.38 12.10
N ILE A 145 12.19 -5.82 12.75
CA ILE A 145 13.00 -6.57 13.73
C ILE A 145 12.24 -6.96 15.00
N THR A 146 11.07 -6.37 15.26
CA THR A 146 10.22 -6.75 16.40
C THR A 146 9.44 -8.04 16.14
N LEU A 147 9.41 -8.50 14.89
CA LEU A 147 8.71 -9.73 14.50
C LEU A 147 9.62 -10.96 14.72
N PRO A 148 9.04 -12.13 15.04
CA PRO A 148 9.72 -13.41 14.92
C PRO A 148 10.37 -13.60 13.55
N GLU A 149 11.48 -14.33 13.48
CA GLU A 149 12.26 -14.51 12.26
C GLU A 149 11.44 -15.18 11.14
N GLU A 150 10.53 -16.08 11.53
CA GLU A 150 9.62 -16.80 10.65
C GLU A 150 8.69 -15.86 9.86
N LEU A 151 8.40 -14.68 10.42
CA LEU A 151 7.59 -13.64 9.80
C LEU A 151 8.42 -12.64 8.99
N ARG A 152 9.74 -12.78 8.86
CA ARG A 152 10.63 -11.83 8.16
C ARG A 152 11.11 -12.32 6.79
N ARG A 153 10.29 -13.08 6.06
CA ARG A 153 10.73 -13.77 4.81
C ARG A 153 11.07 -12.84 3.65
N SER A 154 10.15 -11.94 3.29
CA SER A 154 10.39 -11.02 2.17
C SER A 154 9.51 -9.78 2.21
N LEU A 155 9.98 -8.69 1.63
CA LEU A 155 9.24 -7.45 1.43
C LEU A 155 9.12 -7.14 -0.06
N THR A 156 7.90 -6.90 -0.54
CA THR A 156 7.64 -6.47 -1.92
C THR A 156 7.29 -4.97 -1.94
N TRP A 157 7.99 -4.18 -2.76
CA TRP A 157 7.76 -2.74 -2.92
C TRP A 157 7.68 -2.34 -4.40
N ASP A 158 7.21 -1.13 -4.68
CA ASP A 158 7.36 -0.53 -6.01
C ASP A 158 8.79 0.01 -6.21
N GLN A 159 9.10 0.51 -7.42
CA GLN A 159 10.42 1.07 -7.74
C GLN A 159 10.58 2.53 -7.26
N GLY A 160 9.99 2.87 -6.12
CA GLY A 160 10.08 4.18 -5.47
C GLY A 160 11.51 4.49 -4.99
N ALA A 161 11.90 5.77 -5.06
CA ALA A 161 13.25 6.20 -4.68
C ALA A 161 13.52 6.07 -3.17
N GLU A 162 12.47 5.96 -2.36
CA GLU A 162 12.54 5.62 -0.94
C GLU A 162 13.11 4.22 -0.68
N MET A 163 13.14 3.34 -1.69
CA MET A 163 13.75 2.01 -1.58
C MET A 163 15.17 1.95 -2.17
N ALA A 164 15.81 3.09 -2.41
CA ALA A 164 17.16 3.14 -2.95
C ALA A 164 18.22 2.46 -2.04
N GLN A 165 17.94 2.28 -0.75
CA GLN A 165 18.82 1.60 0.22
C GLN A 165 18.33 0.20 0.62
N HIS A 166 17.59 -0.48 -0.26
CA HIS A 166 17.05 -1.84 0.00
C HIS A 166 18.12 -2.90 0.31
N ASP A 167 19.33 -2.78 -0.26
CA ASP A 167 20.45 -3.69 0.06
C ASP A 167 20.81 -3.59 1.55
N ARG A 168 20.90 -2.36 2.06
CA ARG A 168 21.18 -2.10 3.46
C ARG A 168 20.02 -2.56 4.36
N LEU A 169 18.79 -2.35 3.93
CA LEU A 169 17.61 -2.88 4.62
C LEU A 169 17.67 -4.42 4.74
N THR A 170 18.08 -5.11 3.68
CA THR A 170 18.22 -6.57 3.69
C THR A 170 19.23 -7.03 4.74
N ILE A 171 20.37 -6.33 4.85
CA ILE A 171 21.42 -6.60 5.84
C ILE A 171 20.92 -6.32 7.26
N ASP A 172 20.34 -5.14 7.49
CA ASP A 172 20.00 -4.67 8.84
C ASP A 172 18.76 -5.34 9.43
N ALA A 173 17.78 -5.74 8.59
CA ALA A 173 16.51 -6.31 9.03
C ALA A 173 16.36 -7.82 8.72
N GLY A 174 17.27 -8.41 7.94
CA GLY A 174 17.21 -9.81 7.55
C GLY A 174 16.08 -10.15 6.57
N VAL A 175 15.50 -9.16 5.90
CA VAL A 175 14.35 -9.34 4.99
C VAL A 175 14.75 -9.13 3.53
N ARG A 176 14.49 -10.12 2.66
CA ARG A 176 14.76 -9.97 1.22
C ARG A 176 13.77 -9.03 0.55
N VAL A 177 14.27 -7.99 -0.12
CA VAL A 177 13.43 -7.01 -0.82
C VAL A 177 13.27 -7.38 -2.29
N TYR A 178 12.05 -7.28 -2.80
CA TYR A 178 11.71 -7.52 -4.20
C TYR A 178 10.88 -6.38 -4.78
N PHE A 179 11.15 -6.04 -6.03
CA PHE A 179 10.55 -4.91 -6.73
C PHE A 179 9.50 -5.34 -7.74
N CYS A 180 8.33 -4.72 -7.67
CA CYS A 180 7.31 -4.87 -8.70
C CYS A 180 7.79 -4.39 -10.06
N ASP A 181 7.17 -4.94 -11.10
CA ASP A 181 7.30 -4.42 -12.45
C ASP A 181 6.77 -2.99 -12.52
N PRO A 182 7.41 -2.10 -13.29
CA PRO A 182 6.90 -0.76 -13.50
C PRO A 182 5.47 -0.82 -14.06
N GLN A 183 4.58 0.02 -13.53
CA GLN A 183 3.17 0.10 -13.93
C GLN A 183 2.31 -1.12 -13.61
N SER A 184 2.75 -1.98 -12.68
CA SER A 184 2.04 -3.19 -12.27
C SER A 184 1.48 -3.12 -10.84
N PRO A 185 0.59 -2.16 -10.52
CA PRO A 185 0.05 -2.02 -9.15
C PRO A 185 -0.66 -3.28 -8.62
N TRP A 186 -1.24 -4.09 -9.51
CA TRP A 186 -1.90 -5.35 -9.15
C TRP A 186 -0.96 -6.36 -8.49
N GLN A 187 0.36 -6.22 -8.67
CA GLN A 187 1.36 -7.04 -7.99
C GLN A 187 1.47 -6.76 -6.48
N ARG A 188 0.84 -5.68 -6.00
CA ARG A 188 0.67 -5.33 -4.57
C ARG A 188 -0.80 -5.06 -4.24
N GLY A 189 -1.70 -5.88 -4.78
CA GLY A 189 -3.14 -5.68 -4.62
C GLY A 189 -3.63 -5.71 -3.17
N THR A 190 -2.89 -6.35 -2.25
CA THR A 190 -3.27 -6.34 -0.82
C THR A 190 -3.05 -4.95 -0.24
N ASN A 191 -1.88 -4.37 -0.51
CA ASN A 191 -1.54 -3.05 -0.03
C ASN A 191 -2.43 -1.97 -0.67
N GLU A 192 -2.78 -2.07 -1.96
CA GLU A 192 -3.75 -1.13 -2.57
C GLU A 192 -5.10 -1.11 -1.84
N ASN A 193 -5.64 -2.29 -1.50
CA ASN A 193 -6.88 -2.39 -0.75
C ASN A 193 -6.74 -1.84 0.68
N THR A 194 -5.64 -2.17 1.36
CA THR A 194 -5.34 -1.68 2.71
C THR A 194 -5.17 -0.16 2.74
N ASN A 195 -4.45 0.42 1.79
CA ASN A 195 -4.33 1.87 1.63
C ASN A 195 -5.69 2.51 1.39
N GLY A 196 -6.57 1.87 0.63
CA GLY A 196 -7.97 2.31 0.47
C GLY A 196 -8.77 2.36 1.78
N LEU A 197 -8.49 1.46 2.73
CA LEU A 197 -9.09 1.49 4.07
C LEU A 197 -8.47 2.58 4.94
N LEU A 198 -7.14 2.71 4.91
CA LEU A 198 -6.39 3.71 5.66
C LEU A 198 -6.77 5.14 5.25
N ARG A 199 -7.20 5.37 4.00
CA ARG A 199 -7.72 6.67 3.56
C ARG A 199 -9.00 7.13 4.27
N GLN A 200 -9.69 6.28 5.04
CA GLN A 200 -10.77 6.70 5.93
C GLN A 200 -10.23 7.47 7.14
N TYR A 201 -9.00 7.16 7.58
CA TYR A 201 -8.31 7.78 8.71
C TYR A 201 -7.34 8.86 8.27
N PHE A 202 -6.77 8.69 7.07
CA PHE A 202 -5.81 9.59 6.46
C PHE A 202 -6.36 10.13 5.13
N PRO A 203 -7.39 11.00 5.15
CA PRO A 203 -8.00 11.53 3.94
C PRO A 203 -6.97 12.14 3.00
N LYS A 204 -7.18 12.02 1.69
CA LYS A 204 -6.29 12.64 0.71
C LYS A 204 -6.28 14.16 0.89
N GLY A 205 -5.12 14.79 0.71
CA GLY A 205 -4.99 16.23 0.85
C GLY A 205 -4.95 16.70 2.32
N THR A 206 -4.62 15.81 3.26
CA THR A 206 -4.29 16.16 4.65
C THR A 206 -2.79 16.10 4.87
N ASP A 207 -2.28 16.86 5.83
CA ASP A 207 -0.90 16.73 6.31
C ASP A 207 -0.83 15.55 7.28
N LEU A 208 -0.06 14.51 6.93
CA LEU A 208 0.07 13.30 7.74
C LEU A 208 1.08 13.45 8.87
N SER A 209 1.91 14.50 8.85
CA SER A 209 2.92 14.73 9.90
C SER A 209 2.32 15.18 11.23
N ILE A 210 1.03 15.50 11.25
CA ILE A 210 0.29 15.84 12.48
C ILE A 210 0.03 14.61 13.35
N HIS A 211 0.06 13.41 12.76
CA HIS A 211 -0.22 12.17 13.48
C HIS A 211 1.04 11.67 14.18
N SER A 212 0.92 11.47 15.48
CA SER A 212 1.96 10.87 16.31
C SER A 212 2.16 9.37 16.00
N ALA A 213 3.29 8.83 16.45
CA ALA A 213 3.56 7.39 16.35
C ALA A 213 2.47 6.56 17.07
N ASP A 214 2.00 7.02 18.23
CA ASP A 214 0.99 6.33 19.04
C ASP A 214 -0.38 6.33 18.36
N GLU A 215 -0.80 7.45 17.77
CA GLU A 215 -2.04 7.51 17.00
C GLU A 215 -1.99 6.59 15.78
N ILE A 216 -0.86 6.57 15.07
CA ILE A 216 -0.65 5.68 13.93
C ILE A 216 -0.70 4.21 14.38
N ALA A 217 -0.07 3.86 15.51
CA ALA A 217 -0.12 2.52 16.07
C ALA A 217 -1.54 2.11 16.49
N ALA A 218 -2.28 3.00 17.16
CA ALA A 218 -3.67 2.77 17.55
C ALA A 218 -4.58 2.55 16.33
N LEU A 219 -4.38 3.31 15.24
CA LEU A 219 -5.10 3.12 13.99
C LEU A 219 -4.78 1.79 13.32
N ALA A 220 -3.51 1.36 13.35
CA ALA A 220 -3.11 0.03 12.86
C ALA A 220 -3.79 -1.08 13.68
N ALA A 221 -3.81 -0.97 15.01
CA ALA A 221 -4.48 -1.91 15.89
C ALA A 221 -6.00 -1.98 15.61
N ALA A 222 -6.66 -0.82 15.48
CA ALA A 222 -8.06 -0.75 15.08
C ALA A 222 -8.34 -1.32 13.68
N LEU A 223 -7.34 -1.31 12.78
CA LEU A 223 -7.46 -1.94 11.47
C LEU A 223 -7.29 -3.47 11.54
N ASN A 224 -6.40 -3.93 12.42
CA ASN A 224 -6.10 -5.35 12.66
C ASN A 224 -7.14 -6.05 13.54
N ALA A 225 -7.98 -5.31 14.26
CA ALA A 225 -9.11 -5.85 15.01
C ALA A 225 -10.42 -5.96 14.19
N ARG A 226 -10.37 -5.70 12.88
CA ARG A 226 -11.55 -5.75 12.01
C ARG A 226 -11.69 -7.09 11.29
N PRO A 227 -12.84 -7.78 11.41
CA PRO A 227 -13.12 -9.01 10.67
C PRO A 227 -12.92 -8.87 9.15
N ARG A 228 -12.28 -9.88 8.54
CA ARG A 228 -12.10 -9.96 7.08
C ARG A 228 -12.81 -11.18 6.53
N LYS A 229 -13.74 -10.97 5.59
CA LYS A 229 -14.37 -12.08 4.86
C LYS A 229 -13.35 -13.03 4.21
N THR A 230 -12.22 -12.50 3.74
CA THR A 230 -11.13 -13.28 3.14
C THR A 230 -10.40 -14.20 4.13
N LEU A 231 -10.57 -13.98 5.44
CA LEU A 231 -9.99 -14.78 6.53
C LEU A 231 -11.08 -15.58 7.27
N GLY A 232 -12.21 -15.88 6.60
CA GLY A 232 -13.33 -16.56 7.26
C GLY A 232 -13.95 -15.74 8.40
N TRP A 233 -13.92 -14.42 8.30
CA TRP A 233 -14.38 -13.45 9.32
C TRP A 233 -13.51 -13.33 10.56
N LYS A 234 -12.34 -13.97 10.61
CA LYS A 234 -11.31 -13.62 11.60
C LYS A 234 -10.75 -12.22 11.36
N THR A 235 -10.28 -11.60 12.41
CA THR A 235 -9.49 -10.37 12.36
C THR A 235 -8.05 -10.68 11.93
N PRO A 236 -7.33 -9.74 11.30
CA PRO A 236 -5.92 -9.92 11.00
C PRO A 236 -5.05 -10.23 12.23
N ALA A 237 -5.41 -9.68 13.39
CA ALA A 237 -4.71 -9.97 14.65
C ALA A 237 -4.90 -11.44 15.07
N GLU A 238 -6.13 -11.94 15.11
CA GLU A 238 -6.42 -13.35 15.42
C GLU A 238 -5.75 -14.30 14.41
N ALA A 239 -5.82 -13.98 13.12
CA ALA A 239 -5.23 -14.80 12.08
C ALA A 239 -3.68 -14.84 12.15
N LEU A 240 -3.05 -13.78 12.66
CA LEU A 240 -1.61 -13.76 12.89
C LEU A 240 -1.24 -14.53 14.15
N ASP A 241 -2.00 -14.35 15.23
CA ASP A 241 -1.79 -15.02 16.52
C ASP A 241 -1.81 -16.56 16.38
N GLU A 242 -2.72 -17.10 15.55
CA GLU A 242 -2.78 -18.53 15.23
C GLU A 242 -1.53 -19.09 14.50
N LEU A 243 -0.70 -18.21 13.94
CA LEU A 243 0.53 -18.59 13.23
C LEU A 243 1.78 -18.35 14.08
N LEU A 244 1.62 -17.75 15.27
CA LEU A 244 2.70 -17.59 16.23
C LEU A 244 2.82 -18.88 17.08
N PRO A 245 4.04 -19.39 17.30
CA PRO A 245 4.27 -20.57 18.13
C PRO A 245 4.00 -20.34 19.62
#